data_AF-A0A9D7RRE9-F1
#
_entry.id   AF-A0A9D7RRE9-F1
#
_cell.length_a   1.000
_cell.length_b   1.000
_cell.length_c   1.000
_cell.angle_alpha   90.00
_cell.angle_beta   90.00
_cell.angle_gamma   90.00
#
_symmetry.space_group_name_H-M   'P 1'
#
loop_
_entity.id
_entity.type
_entity.pdbx_description
1 polymer ?
#
loop_
_entity_poly.entity_id
_entity_poly.type
_entity_poly.pdbx_seq_one_letter_code
_entity_poly.pdbx_strand_id
1 'polypeptide(L)'
;MKRKLLIGLGLAIALLILGAWRVHPYLAVTRPSGGSAVVVEGWLPMELFQSAARIIRERGYDRIYVTGTERLFAYFLEQDVSLQVILTEARSGELLVNVSGIDGGRLVILADADTLMDRYVTGQPTDLRTHLPAGTRALRLISLHDRTLDRGTRNLFIKDLRINGNNVHGLCRELRYLHADGRITGGSPTFAEWGSEQLIEAGLPPGSLVAVPASQVSGSRTLSNALAFSERASVDGITAVDVLSLGVHARRSRRTYQEACGTGVVVGVVSLPDPATPADGWWRSPLGIVRVLKEVFGLPASEVLHAAEVG
;
A
#
# COMPACT_ATOMS: atom_id res chain seq x y z
N MET A 1 16.39 -52.98 5.13
CA MET A 1 16.64 -51.62 4.56
C MET A 1 15.35 -50.82 4.32
N LYS A 2 14.33 -51.36 3.64
CA LYS A 2 13.07 -50.63 3.34
C LYS A 2 12.33 -50.04 4.56
N ARG A 3 12.26 -50.76 5.69
CA ARG A 3 11.62 -50.27 6.93
C ARG A 3 12.35 -49.08 7.58
N LYS A 4 13.69 -49.08 7.57
CA LYS A 4 14.49 -47.94 8.07
C LYS A 4 14.37 -46.71 7.16
N LEU A 5 14.27 -46.93 5.84
CA LEU A 5 14.05 -45.86 4.85
C LEU A 5 12.65 -45.23 4.99
N LEU A 6 11.61 -46.04 5.18
CA LEU A 6 10.24 -45.56 5.41
C LEU A 6 10.10 -44.79 6.73
N ILE A 7 10.75 -45.25 7.80
CA ILE A 7 10.80 -44.54 9.08
C ILE A 7 11.55 -43.21 8.92
N GLY A 8 12.69 -43.21 8.21
CA GLY A 8 13.45 -41.99 7.92
C GLY A 8 12.66 -40.97 7.10
N LEU A 9 11.94 -41.44 6.07
CA LEU A 9 11.08 -40.60 5.24
C LEU A 9 9.88 -40.04 6.03
N GLY A 10 9.23 -40.88 6.84
CA GLY A 10 8.13 -40.44 7.70
C GLY A 10 8.57 -39.41 8.74
N LEU A 11 9.76 -39.58 9.32
CA LEU A 11 10.34 -38.62 10.26
C LEU A 11 10.69 -37.29 9.57
N ALA A 12 11.27 -37.35 8.37
CA ALA A 12 11.56 -36.14 7.58
C ALA A 12 10.28 -35.37 7.20
N ILE A 13 9.22 -36.07 6.80
CA ILE A 13 7.92 -35.46 6.51
C ILE A 13 7.29 -34.87 7.77
N ALA A 14 7.35 -35.56 8.90
CA ALA A 14 6.84 -35.06 10.18
C ALA A 14 7.59 -33.80 10.64
N LEU A 15 8.92 -33.76 10.48
CA LEU A 15 9.73 -32.58 10.79
C LEU A 15 9.45 -31.41 9.84
N LEU A 16 9.21 -31.67 8.55
CA LEU A 16 8.77 -30.65 7.60
C LEU A 16 7.40 -30.07 7.95
N ILE A 17 6.45 -30.93 8.35
CA ILE A 17 5.11 -30.50 8.79
C ILE A 17 5.22 -29.70 10.08
N LEU A 18 6.01 -30.15 11.05
CA LEU A 18 6.23 -29.46 12.32
C LEU A 18 6.91 -28.09 12.11
N GLY A 19 7.93 -28.05 11.24
CA GLY A 19 8.57 -26.80 10.82
C GLY A 19 7.58 -25.84 10.15
N ALA A 20 6.73 -26.33 9.26
CA ALA A 20 5.68 -25.53 8.64
C ALA A 20 4.68 -24.95 9.67
N TRP A 21 4.34 -25.70 10.72
CA TRP A 21 3.46 -25.21 11.78
C TRP A 21 4.09 -24.09 12.63
N ARG A 22 5.42 -24.07 12.75
CA ARG A 22 6.15 -23.10 13.59
C ARG A 22 6.62 -21.86 12.84
N VAL A 23 6.83 -21.97 11.53
CA VAL A 23 7.24 -20.84 10.68
C VAL A 23 6.20 -19.72 10.71
N HIS A 24 4.91 -20.03 10.65
CA HIS A 24 3.87 -19.01 10.65
C HIS A 24 3.87 -18.13 11.92
N PRO A 25 3.72 -18.67 13.15
CA PRO A 25 3.72 -17.85 14.36
C PRO A 25 5.06 -17.15 14.61
N TYR A 26 6.17 -17.71 14.13
CA TYR A 26 7.47 -17.03 14.14
C TYR A 26 7.43 -15.75 13.30
N LEU A 27 6.90 -15.82 12.09
CA LEU A 27 6.83 -14.70 11.14
C LEU A 27 5.74 -13.69 11.48
N ALA A 28 4.53 -14.15 11.80
CA ALA A 28 3.36 -13.37 12.17
C ALA A 28 3.38 -12.94 13.65
N VAL A 29 4.55 -12.47 14.10
CA VAL A 29 4.80 -12.14 15.51
C VAL A 29 4.04 -10.88 15.91
N THR A 30 3.51 -10.88 17.14
CA THR A 30 3.03 -9.69 17.84
C THR A 30 3.86 -9.49 19.10
N ARG A 31 4.63 -8.40 19.14
CA ARG A 31 5.48 -8.03 20.28
C ARG A 31 5.47 -6.51 20.42
N PRO A 32 4.46 -5.96 21.12
CA PRO A 32 4.33 -4.51 21.34
C PRO A 32 5.55 -3.92 22.05
N SER A 33 5.85 -2.66 21.76
CA SER A 33 6.90 -1.85 22.38
C SER A 33 6.50 -1.36 23.77
N GLY A 34 5.19 -1.28 24.04
CA GLY A 34 4.64 -0.64 25.23
C GLY A 34 4.47 0.88 25.10
N GLY A 35 4.80 1.45 23.93
CA GLY A 35 4.58 2.87 23.63
C GLY A 35 3.17 3.19 23.13
N SER A 36 2.87 4.47 22.96
CA SER A 36 1.58 4.98 22.44
C SER A 36 1.62 5.38 20.95
N ALA A 37 2.77 5.25 20.29
CA ALA A 37 2.92 5.51 18.87
C ALA A 37 2.76 4.25 18.03
N VAL A 38 2.18 4.40 16.84
CA VAL A 38 2.02 3.33 15.86
C VAL A 38 2.34 3.81 14.45
N VAL A 39 3.02 2.98 13.69
CA VAL A 39 3.17 3.12 12.24
C VAL A 39 2.32 2.06 11.56
N VAL A 40 1.39 2.50 10.72
CA VAL A 40 0.62 1.62 9.85
C VAL A 40 1.28 1.57 8.48
N GLU A 41 1.49 0.36 7.97
CA GLU A 41 1.90 0.21 6.58
C GLU A 41 0.75 0.56 5.65
N GLY A 42 0.89 1.62 4.87
CA GLY A 42 -0.18 2.15 4.03
C GLY A 42 -0.55 1.29 2.82
N TRP A 43 0.20 0.23 2.54
CA TRP A 43 -0.09 -0.72 1.45
C TRP A 43 -0.96 -1.91 1.90
N LEU A 44 -1.45 -1.92 3.14
CA LEU A 44 -2.34 -2.97 3.64
C LEU A 44 -3.52 -3.22 2.69
N PRO A 45 -3.99 -4.47 2.57
CA PRO A 45 -5.25 -4.77 1.90
C PRO A 45 -6.40 -3.94 2.47
N MET A 46 -7.29 -3.49 1.58
CA MET A 46 -8.39 -2.58 1.89
C MET A 46 -9.23 -3.06 3.10
N GLU A 47 -9.56 -4.34 3.10
CA GLU A 47 -10.37 -5.02 4.10
C GLU A 47 -9.74 -5.00 5.51
N LEU A 48 -8.45 -4.72 5.63
CA LEU A 48 -7.75 -4.72 6.92
C LEU A 48 -7.72 -3.35 7.59
N PHE A 49 -8.04 -2.25 6.90
CA PHE A 49 -8.01 -0.92 7.54
C PHE A 49 -9.04 -0.79 8.66
N GLN A 50 -10.19 -1.46 8.59
CA GLN A 50 -11.15 -1.54 9.69
C GLN A 50 -10.55 -2.24 10.92
N SER A 51 -9.82 -3.34 10.70
CA SER A 51 -9.13 -4.04 11.78
C SER A 51 -7.97 -3.22 12.33
N ALA A 52 -7.23 -2.51 11.47
CA ALA A 52 -6.17 -1.61 11.88
C ALA A 52 -6.71 -0.47 12.77
N ALA A 53 -7.76 0.23 12.33
CA ALA A 53 -8.40 1.29 13.10
C ALA A 53 -8.95 0.79 14.44
N ARG A 54 -9.50 -0.43 14.48
CA ARG A 54 -9.94 -1.08 15.72
C ARG A 54 -8.77 -1.34 16.68
N ILE A 55 -7.68 -1.95 16.21
CA ILE A 55 -6.48 -2.20 17.03
C ILE A 55 -5.92 -0.89 17.56
N ILE A 56 -5.90 0.16 16.73
CA ILE A 56 -5.42 1.48 17.11
C ILE A 56 -6.22 2.04 18.30
N ARG A 57 -7.55 1.93 18.26
CA ARG A 57 -8.42 2.34 19.36
C ARG A 57 -8.27 1.46 20.60
N GLU A 58 -8.30 0.14 20.43
CA GLU A 58 -8.23 -0.83 21.54
C GLU A 58 -6.91 -0.75 22.31
N ARG A 59 -5.80 -0.44 21.62
CA ARG A 59 -4.48 -0.26 22.23
C ARG A 59 -4.20 1.16 22.71
N GLY A 60 -5.10 2.11 22.42
CA GLY A 60 -4.98 3.49 22.87
C GLY A 60 -3.80 4.26 22.25
N TYR A 61 -3.46 4.00 20.97
CA TYR A 61 -2.43 4.79 20.30
C TYR A 61 -2.90 6.22 20.05
N ASP A 62 -2.03 7.19 20.35
CA ASP A 62 -2.31 8.63 20.25
C ASP A 62 -1.38 9.37 19.27
N ARG A 63 -0.37 8.67 18.74
CA ARG A 63 0.53 9.14 17.68
C ARG A 63 0.48 8.14 16.52
N ILE A 64 -0.27 8.46 15.48
CA ILE A 64 -0.55 7.54 14.38
C ILE A 64 0.19 8.03 13.14
N TYR A 65 1.07 7.19 12.62
CA TYR A 65 1.81 7.43 11.39
C TYR A 65 1.38 6.43 10.34
N VAL A 66 1.36 6.84 9.09
CA VAL A 66 1.11 5.94 7.96
C VAL A 66 2.25 6.06 6.99
N THR A 67 2.93 4.96 6.69
CA THR A 67 4.09 4.97 5.78
C THR A 67 3.74 4.33 4.44
N GLY A 68 4.42 4.74 3.38
CA GLY A 68 4.19 4.16 2.08
C GLY A 68 4.97 4.83 0.96
N THR A 69 5.42 4.01 0.01
CA THR A 69 6.04 4.49 -1.21
C THR A 69 4.99 4.97 -2.21
N GLU A 70 5.45 5.51 -3.34
CA GLU A 70 4.62 5.73 -4.51
C GLU A 70 3.78 4.48 -4.86
N ARG A 71 2.52 4.70 -5.24
CA ARG A 71 1.62 3.66 -5.76
C ARG A 71 1.34 3.88 -7.24
N LEU A 72 0.82 2.85 -7.91
CA LEU A 72 0.30 2.99 -9.27
C LEU A 72 -0.82 4.05 -9.31
N PHE A 73 -0.90 4.78 -10.42
CA PHE A 73 -1.98 5.75 -10.66
C PHE A 73 -3.30 5.01 -10.93
N ALA A 74 -3.97 4.60 -9.86
CA ALA A 74 -5.19 3.82 -9.90
C ALA A 74 -6.32 4.52 -9.13
N TYR A 75 -7.40 4.89 -9.82
CA TYR A 75 -8.50 5.69 -9.28
C TYR A 75 -9.84 5.30 -9.90
N PHE A 76 -10.87 5.22 -9.06
CA PHE A 76 -12.25 5.31 -9.54
C PHE A 76 -12.64 6.78 -9.66
N LEU A 77 -13.39 7.12 -10.71
CA LEU A 77 -13.95 8.44 -10.91
C LEU A 77 -15.47 8.36 -11.03
N GLU A 78 -16.14 9.16 -10.22
CA GLU A 78 -17.59 9.42 -10.30
C GLU A 78 -17.87 10.50 -11.36
N GLN A 79 -19.12 10.70 -11.75
CA GLN A 79 -19.49 11.70 -12.78
C GLN A 79 -19.27 13.15 -12.31
N ASP A 80 -19.33 13.38 -11.00
CA ASP A 80 -19.25 14.69 -10.35
C ASP A 80 -17.87 14.97 -9.73
N VAL A 81 -16.88 14.12 -9.99
CA VAL A 81 -15.51 14.27 -9.48
C VAL A 81 -14.51 14.20 -10.62
N SER A 82 -13.69 15.24 -10.73
CA SER A 82 -12.53 15.28 -11.63
C SER A 82 -11.23 15.12 -10.85
N LEU A 83 -10.24 14.46 -11.44
CA LEU A 83 -8.88 14.43 -10.91
C LEU A 83 -8.03 15.50 -11.60
N GLN A 84 -7.35 16.32 -10.82
CA GLN A 84 -6.37 17.27 -11.32
C GLN A 84 -4.97 16.90 -10.82
N VAL A 85 -4.08 16.67 -11.77
CA VAL A 85 -2.66 16.45 -11.53
C VAL A 85 -1.93 17.76 -11.81
N ILE A 86 -1.17 18.24 -10.84
CA ILE A 86 -0.24 19.36 -11.03
C ILE A 86 1.17 18.79 -11.04
N LEU A 87 1.88 19.00 -12.14
CA LEU A 87 3.22 18.45 -12.35
C LEU A 87 4.27 19.29 -11.62
N THR A 88 5.31 18.64 -11.12
CA THR A 88 6.46 19.32 -10.48
C THR A 88 7.19 20.23 -11.45
N GLU A 89 7.32 19.79 -12.70
CA GLU A 89 7.94 20.53 -13.79
C GLU A 89 7.06 20.42 -15.02
N ALA A 90 7.24 21.35 -15.96
CA ALA A 90 6.57 21.23 -17.25
C ALA A 90 7.02 19.96 -17.98
N ARG A 91 6.08 19.24 -18.59
CA ARG A 91 6.33 17.99 -19.33
C ARG A 91 5.75 18.09 -20.74
N SER A 92 6.21 17.19 -21.60
CA SER A 92 5.70 16.96 -22.95
C SER A 92 6.04 15.53 -23.37
N GLY A 93 5.47 15.03 -24.47
CA GLY A 93 5.76 13.70 -24.98
C GLY A 93 4.56 12.76 -24.96
N GLU A 94 4.78 11.45 -24.79
CA GLU A 94 3.69 10.48 -24.79
C GLU A 94 2.90 10.56 -23.47
N LEU A 95 1.58 10.70 -23.58
CA LEU A 95 0.64 10.44 -22.48
C LEU A 95 -0.06 9.11 -22.74
N LEU A 96 0.04 8.19 -21.78
CA LEU A 96 -0.69 6.93 -21.77
C LEU A 96 -1.66 6.92 -20.59
N VAL A 97 -2.91 6.57 -20.85
CA VAL A 97 -3.90 6.27 -19.81
C VAL A 97 -4.48 4.88 -20.06
N ASN A 98 -4.49 4.03 -19.03
CA ASN A 98 -5.25 2.79 -19.06
C ASN A 98 -6.58 3.02 -18.33
N VAL A 99 -7.69 2.85 -19.04
CA VAL A 99 -9.03 3.15 -18.52
C VAL A 99 -10.03 2.07 -18.90
N SER A 100 -10.97 1.81 -17.99
CA SER A 100 -12.26 1.17 -18.26
C SER A 100 -13.39 1.99 -17.66
N GLY A 101 -14.63 1.68 -18.00
CA GLY A 101 -15.80 2.28 -17.39
C GLY A 101 -17.07 1.50 -17.67
N ILE A 102 -18.17 1.98 -17.09
CA ILE A 102 -19.50 1.42 -17.38
C ILE A 102 -20.01 1.91 -18.75
N ASP A 103 -21.01 1.22 -19.29
CA ASP A 103 -21.58 1.56 -20.60
C ASP A 103 -22.13 2.99 -20.64
N GLY A 104 -21.76 3.76 -21.67
CA GLY A 104 -22.04 5.20 -21.78
C GLY A 104 -21.05 6.10 -21.02
N GLY A 105 -20.03 5.53 -20.36
CA GLY A 105 -18.95 6.27 -19.72
C GLY A 105 -17.98 6.91 -20.72
N ARG A 106 -17.51 8.12 -20.41
CA ARG A 106 -16.67 8.93 -21.30
C ARG A 106 -15.58 9.64 -20.51
N LEU A 107 -14.33 9.44 -20.92
CA LEU A 107 -13.14 10.08 -20.36
C LEU A 107 -12.78 11.32 -21.19
N VAL A 108 -12.63 12.45 -20.51
CA VAL A 108 -12.04 13.66 -21.09
C VAL A 108 -10.74 13.97 -20.35
N ILE A 109 -9.65 14.23 -21.08
CA ILE A 109 -8.39 14.69 -20.50
C ILE A 109 -8.05 16.06 -21.07
N LEU A 110 -7.83 17.02 -20.16
CA LEU A 110 -7.29 18.33 -20.49
C LEU A 110 -5.82 18.41 -20.08
N ALA A 111 -5.00 19.09 -20.88
CA ALA A 111 -3.68 19.56 -20.51
C ALA A 111 -3.72 21.09 -20.42
N ASP A 112 -3.55 21.61 -19.22
CA ASP A 112 -3.77 23.02 -18.91
C ASP A 112 -5.16 23.51 -19.42
N ALA A 113 -5.21 24.21 -20.55
CA ALA A 113 -6.44 24.70 -21.18
C ALA A 113 -6.89 23.88 -22.41
N ASP A 114 -6.05 22.97 -22.90
CA ASP A 114 -6.27 22.24 -24.15
C ASP A 114 -6.91 20.88 -23.91
N THR A 115 -7.91 20.52 -24.73
CA THR A 115 -8.48 19.16 -24.72
C THR A 115 -7.57 18.19 -25.46
N LEU A 116 -6.96 17.25 -24.73
CA LEU A 116 -6.09 16.21 -25.30
C LEU A 116 -6.83 14.96 -25.75
N MET A 117 -7.89 14.63 -25.02
CA MET A 117 -8.62 13.39 -25.24
C MET A 117 -10.07 13.58 -24.85
N ASP A 118 -10.92 12.97 -25.65
CA ASP A 118 -12.35 12.89 -25.42
C ASP A 118 -12.85 11.58 -26.04
N ARG A 119 -13.08 10.56 -25.21
CA ARG A 119 -13.31 9.19 -25.66
C ARG A 119 -14.34 8.48 -24.79
N TYR A 120 -15.27 7.80 -25.45
CA TYR A 120 -16.07 6.76 -24.80
C TYR A 120 -15.16 5.62 -24.34
N VAL A 121 -15.49 5.04 -23.19
CA VAL A 121 -14.78 3.90 -22.62
C VAL A 121 -15.72 2.71 -22.52
N THR A 122 -15.14 1.51 -22.44
CA THR A 122 -15.90 0.27 -22.28
C THR A 122 -15.53 -0.40 -20.97
N GLY A 123 -16.23 -1.48 -20.63
CA GLY A 123 -15.89 -2.30 -19.46
C GLY A 123 -14.51 -2.96 -19.53
N GLN A 124 -13.90 -3.06 -20.72
CA GLN A 124 -12.58 -3.66 -20.89
C GLN A 124 -11.47 -2.61 -20.72
N PRO A 125 -10.50 -2.84 -19.79
CA PRO A 125 -9.36 -1.94 -19.63
C PRO A 125 -8.58 -1.77 -20.94
N THR A 126 -8.46 -0.53 -21.40
CA THR A 126 -7.86 -0.19 -22.69
C THR A 126 -6.80 0.88 -22.50
N ASP A 127 -5.66 0.72 -23.19
CA ASP A 127 -4.64 1.77 -23.29
C ASP A 127 -5.07 2.80 -24.34
N LEU A 128 -5.21 4.05 -23.91
CA LEU A 128 -5.38 5.19 -24.79
C LEU A 128 -4.10 6.01 -24.75
N ARG A 129 -3.61 6.42 -25.91
CA ARG A 129 -2.37 7.20 -26.04
C ARG A 129 -2.62 8.49 -26.80
N THR A 130 -1.95 9.55 -26.38
CA THR A 130 -1.96 10.85 -27.05
C THR A 130 -0.63 11.57 -26.80
N HIS A 131 -0.44 12.74 -27.41
CA HIS A 131 0.74 13.56 -27.21
C HIS A 131 0.44 14.73 -26.28
N LEU A 132 1.29 14.90 -25.26
CA LEU A 132 1.29 16.01 -24.33
C LEU A 132 2.05 17.20 -24.94
N PRO A 133 1.40 18.35 -25.15
CA PRO A 133 2.03 19.56 -25.70
C PRO A 133 3.27 20.02 -24.92
N ALA A 134 4.14 20.78 -25.58
CA ALA A 134 5.29 21.39 -24.93
C ALA A 134 4.83 22.38 -23.84
N GLY A 135 5.41 22.25 -22.65
CA GLY A 135 5.15 23.18 -21.56
C GLY A 135 3.98 22.81 -20.64
N THR A 136 3.35 21.64 -20.81
CA THR A 136 2.20 21.25 -19.99
C THR A 136 2.55 21.18 -18.51
N ARG A 137 1.77 21.84 -17.66
CA ARG A 137 1.97 21.86 -16.20
C ARG A 137 0.88 21.14 -15.41
N ALA A 138 -0.31 20.98 -15.96
CA ALA A 138 -1.39 20.27 -15.30
C ALA A 138 -2.15 19.36 -16.26
N LEU A 139 -2.65 18.25 -15.71
CA LEU A 139 -3.62 17.39 -16.35
C LEU A 139 -4.93 17.44 -15.57
N ARG A 140 -6.07 17.41 -16.26
CA ARG A 140 -7.37 17.18 -15.64
C ARG A 140 -8.06 16.00 -16.30
N LEU A 141 -8.37 14.98 -15.53
CA LEU A 141 -9.14 13.81 -15.95
C LEU A 141 -10.58 14.02 -15.47
N ILE A 142 -11.51 14.06 -16.42
CA ILE A 142 -12.93 14.31 -16.20
C ILE A 142 -13.70 13.07 -16.60
N SER A 143 -14.60 12.65 -15.72
CA SER A 143 -15.48 11.50 -15.90
C SER A 143 -16.87 11.99 -16.27
N LEU A 144 -17.30 11.69 -17.50
CA LEU A 144 -18.62 12.03 -18.02
C LEU A 144 -19.42 10.76 -18.31
N HIS A 145 -20.74 10.90 -18.41
CA HIS A 145 -21.64 9.82 -18.81
C HIS A 145 -22.82 10.38 -19.58
N ASP A 146 -23.34 9.62 -20.56
CA ASP A 146 -24.53 9.97 -21.36
C ASP A 146 -25.83 10.14 -20.55
N ARG A 147 -25.85 9.74 -19.29
CA ARG A 147 -26.98 9.90 -18.37
C ARG A 147 -26.48 10.42 -17.03
N THR A 148 -27.40 10.90 -16.21
CA THR A 148 -27.09 11.19 -14.80
C THR A 148 -26.98 9.88 -14.02
N LEU A 149 -25.89 9.74 -13.27
CA LEU A 149 -25.67 8.61 -12.38
C LEU A 149 -26.05 8.95 -10.94
N ASP A 150 -26.38 7.92 -10.16
CA ASP A 150 -26.52 8.05 -8.71
C ASP A 150 -25.17 8.41 -8.09
N ARG A 151 -25.18 9.24 -7.05
CA ARG A 151 -23.99 9.63 -6.30
C ARG A 151 -23.28 8.38 -5.73
N GLY A 152 -21.95 8.34 -5.82
CA GLY A 152 -21.16 7.16 -5.45
C GLY A 152 -20.96 6.15 -6.59
N THR A 153 -21.61 6.35 -7.75
CA THR A 153 -21.43 5.43 -8.89
C THR A 153 -20.05 5.61 -9.51
N ARG A 154 -19.23 4.56 -9.37
CA ARG A 154 -17.90 4.46 -10.01
C ARG A 154 -18.04 4.32 -11.52
N ASN A 155 -18.07 5.45 -12.21
CA ASN A 155 -18.27 5.52 -13.66
C ASN A 155 -17.05 5.01 -14.43
N LEU A 156 -15.87 5.56 -14.11
CA LEU A 156 -14.60 5.19 -14.73
C LEU A 156 -13.66 4.57 -13.71
N PHE A 157 -12.78 3.71 -14.19
CA PHE A 157 -11.61 3.26 -13.47
C PHE A 157 -10.36 3.55 -14.30
N ILE A 158 -9.56 4.50 -13.83
CA ILE A 158 -8.20 4.74 -14.32
C ILE A 158 -7.31 3.72 -13.63
N LYS A 159 -6.70 2.81 -14.39
CA LYS A 159 -5.81 1.77 -13.86
C LYS A 159 -4.35 2.20 -13.89
N ASP A 160 -3.98 3.05 -14.85
CA ASP A 160 -2.63 3.58 -15.00
C ASP A 160 -2.66 4.93 -15.72
N LEU A 161 -1.71 5.80 -15.40
CA LEU A 161 -1.48 7.06 -16.09
C LEU A 161 0.01 7.33 -16.10
N ARG A 162 0.57 7.49 -17.31
CA ARG A 162 2.00 7.66 -17.52
C ARG A 162 2.32 8.80 -18.47
N ILE A 163 3.42 9.50 -18.19
CA ILE A 163 4.05 10.45 -19.11
C ILE A 163 5.43 9.92 -19.46
N ASN A 164 5.69 9.66 -20.75
CA ASN A 164 6.93 9.06 -21.24
C ASN A 164 7.30 7.78 -20.48
N GLY A 165 6.31 6.93 -20.20
CA GLY A 165 6.48 5.66 -19.47
C GLY A 165 6.58 5.79 -17.93
N ASN A 166 6.77 7.00 -17.40
CA ASN A 166 6.86 7.25 -15.95
C ASN A 166 5.47 7.37 -15.33
N ASN A 167 5.26 6.72 -14.18
CA ASN A 167 4.04 6.86 -13.39
C ASN A 167 3.82 8.33 -13.01
N VAL A 168 2.63 8.86 -13.24
CA VAL A 168 2.34 10.27 -13.00
C VAL A 168 2.44 10.67 -11.53
N HIS A 169 2.24 9.76 -10.56
CA HIS A 169 2.46 10.10 -9.15
C HIS A 169 3.89 10.58 -8.86
N GLY A 170 4.91 9.97 -9.47
CA GLY A 170 6.30 10.39 -9.30
C GLY A 170 6.64 11.70 -10.01
N LEU A 171 5.76 12.19 -10.88
CA LEU A 171 5.90 13.44 -11.60
C LEU A 171 5.02 14.56 -11.03
N CYS A 172 4.09 14.22 -10.14
CA CYS A 172 3.12 15.15 -9.60
C CYS A 172 3.69 15.87 -8.37
N ARG A 173 3.52 17.18 -8.34
CA ARG A 173 3.68 18.00 -7.13
C ARG A 173 2.46 17.87 -6.24
N GLU A 174 1.29 17.77 -6.87
CA GLU A 174 0.02 17.75 -6.17
C GLU A 174 -1.03 17.01 -6.99
N LEU A 175 -1.85 16.22 -6.31
CA LEU A 175 -3.02 15.59 -6.86
C LEU A 175 -4.25 16.09 -6.11
N ARG A 176 -5.30 16.45 -6.85
CA ARG A 176 -6.54 17.00 -6.29
C ARG A 176 -7.75 16.29 -6.87
N TYR A 177 -8.75 16.06 -6.04
CA TYR A 177 -10.12 15.85 -6.49
C TYR A 177 -10.84 17.18 -6.52
N LEU A 178 -11.48 17.49 -7.66
CA LEU A 178 -12.34 18.63 -7.86
C LEU A 178 -13.78 18.11 -7.90
N HIS A 179 -14.56 18.45 -6.88
CA HIS A 179 -15.95 18.01 -6.72
C HIS A 179 -16.89 19.02 -7.38
N ALA A 180 -18.01 18.57 -7.93
CA ALA A 180 -18.99 19.42 -8.60
C ALA A 180 -19.63 20.47 -7.66
N ASP A 181 -19.62 20.23 -6.35
CA ASP A 181 -20.04 21.18 -5.30
C ASP A 181 -19.02 22.31 -5.04
N GLY A 182 -17.89 22.31 -5.76
CA GLY A 182 -16.82 23.30 -5.62
C GLY A 182 -15.75 22.93 -4.59
N ARG A 183 -15.92 21.85 -3.83
CA ARG A 183 -14.92 21.37 -2.87
C ARG A 183 -13.68 20.85 -3.61
N ILE A 184 -12.52 21.09 -3.01
CA ILE A 184 -11.24 20.55 -3.44
C ILE A 184 -10.68 19.69 -2.31
N THR A 185 -10.33 18.44 -2.60
CA THR A 185 -9.66 17.56 -1.63
C THR A 185 -8.34 17.05 -2.20
N GLY A 186 -7.39 16.74 -1.32
CA GLY A 186 -6.14 16.10 -1.72
C GLY A 186 -6.40 14.70 -2.26
N GLY A 187 -5.58 14.30 -3.23
CA GLY A 187 -5.45 12.90 -3.64
C GLY A 187 -4.30 12.21 -2.94
N SER A 188 -4.15 10.92 -3.21
CA SER A 188 -3.19 10.04 -2.53
C SER A 188 -2.15 9.45 -3.48
N PRO A 189 -1.09 10.19 -3.84
CA PRO A 189 -0.03 9.69 -4.72
C PRO A 189 0.81 8.55 -4.14
N THR A 190 0.86 8.42 -2.81
CA THR A 190 1.59 7.36 -2.12
C THR A 190 0.66 6.44 -1.33
N PHE A 191 1.17 5.27 -0.95
CA PHE A 191 0.49 4.40 0.01
C PHE A 191 0.35 5.05 1.39
N ALA A 192 1.19 6.03 1.77
CA ALA A 192 1.07 6.74 3.04
C ALA A 192 -0.23 7.55 3.11
N GLU A 193 -0.50 8.34 2.08
CA GLU A 193 -1.72 9.14 1.98
C GLU A 193 -2.93 8.24 1.74
N TRP A 194 -2.81 7.24 0.86
CA TRP A 194 -3.92 6.33 0.59
C TRP A 194 -4.32 5.53 1.83
N GLY A 195 -3.36 4.98 2.57
CA GLY A 195 -3.64 4.29 3.83
C GLY A 195 -4.21 5.24 4.90
N SER A 196 -3.84 6.52 4.87
CA SER A 196 -4.43 7.55 5.73
C SER A 196 -5.91 7.79 5.39
N GLU A 197 -6.25 7.93 4.11
CA GLU A 197 -7.64 8.00 3.64
C GLU A 197 -8.44 6.78 4.12
N GLN A 198 -7.90 5.57 3.95
CA GLN A 198 -8.60 4.35 4.36
C GLN A 198 -8.79 4.23 5.88
N LEU A 199 -7.84 4.71 6.68
CA LEU A 199 -7.99 4.75 8.14
C LEU A 199 -9.04 5.76 8.59
N ILE A 200 -9.14 6.90 7.91
CA ILE A 200 -10.20 7.90 8.15
C ILE A 200 -11.56 7.31 7.79
N GLU A 201 -11.68 6.66 6.62
CA GLU A 201 -12.89 5.92 6.23
C GLU A 201 -13.25 4.81 7.22
N ALA A 202 -12.26 4.19 7.85
CA ALA A 202 -12.43 3.21 8.92
C ALA A 202 -12.78 3.83 10.30
N GLY A 203 -13.05 5.13 10.34
CA GLY A 203 -13.57 5.85 11.50
C GLY A 203 -12.53 6.47 12.42
N LEU A 204 -11.27 6.62 11.98
CA LEU A 204 -10.32 7.47 12.72
C LEU A 204 -10.59 8.95 12.44
N PRO A 205 -10.46 9.85 13.44
CA PRO A 205 -10.69 11.27 13.23
C PRO A 205 -9.70 11.85 12.20
N PRO A 206 -10.17 12.67 11.24
CA PRO A 206 -9.29 13.46 10.39
C PRO A 206 -8.33 14.30 11.26
N GLY A 207 -7.03 14.28 10.96
CA GLY A 207 -6.00 15.01 11.71
C GLY A 207 -5.41 14.26 12.91
N SER A 208 -5.88 13.05 13.23
CA SER A 208 -5.26 12.19 14.26
C SER A 208 -4.03 11.43 13.77
N LEU A 209 -3.71 11.55 12.47
CA LEU A 209 -2.72 10.74 11.78
C LEU A 209 -1.84 11.57 10.85
N VAL A 210 -0.59 11.14 10.70
CA VAL A 210 0.46 11.78 9.91
C VAL A 210 0.88 10.84 8.79
N ALA A 211 0.63 11.24 7.55
CA ALA A 211 1.16 10.54 6.38
C ALA A 211 2.67 10.80 6.28
N VAL A 212 3.45 9.72 6.15
CA VAL A 212 4.91 9.73 6.02
C VAL A 212 5.29 9.06 4.70
N PRO A 213 5.21 9.79 3.56
CA PRO A 213 5.52 9.24 2.25
C PRO A 213 7.04 8.97 2.11
N ALA A 214 7.38 7.84 1.51
CA ALA A 214 8.75 7.53 1.11
C ALA A 214 8.95 7.88 -0.38
N SER A 215 9.58 9.02 -0.64
CA SER A 215 9.72 9.62 -1.98
C SER A 215 10.82 8.99 -2.83
N GLN A 216 11.80 8.31 -2.23
CA GLN A 216 12.86 7.60 -2.94
C GLN A 216 12.92 6.14 -2.50
N VAL A 217 12.78 5.23 -3.46
CA VAL A 217 12.96 3.79 -3.21
C VAL A 217 14.41 3.43 -3.46
N SER A 218 15.20 3.33 -2.40
CA SER A 218 16.55 2.77 -2.43
C SER A 218 16.57 1.41 -1.74
N GLY A 219 17.06 0.38 -2.43
CA GLY A 219 17.06 -1.00 -1.93
C GLY A 219 15.66 -1.64 -1.91
N SER A 220 14.89 -1.45 -0.84
CA SER A 220 13.55 -2.02 -0.69
C SER A 220 12.51 -0.99 -0.24
N ARG A 221 11.24 -1.22 -0.61
CA ARG A 221 10.11 -0.37 -0.18
C ARG A 221 9.96 -0.35 1.34
N THR A 222 10.12 -1.49 2.02
CA THR A 222 10.04 -1.57 3.48
C THR A 222 11.15 -0.73 4.14
N LEU A 223 12.39 -0.80 3.63
CA LEU A 223 13.50 0.02 4.13
C LEU A 223 13.26 1.51 3.90
N SER A 224 12.77 1.88 2.71
CA SER A 224 12.49 3.28 2.37
C SER A 224 11.41 3.87 3.30
N ASN A 225 10.34 3.11 3.57
CA ASN A 225 9.31 3.48 4.55
C ASN A 225 9.88 3.61 5.97
N ALA A 226 10.73 2.67 6.39
CA ALA A 226 11.34 2.67 7.71
C ALA A 226 12.28 3.87 7.92
N LEU A 227 13.06 4.24 6.90
CA LEU A 227 13.94 5.41 6.93
C LEU A 227 13.14 6.71 6.97
N ALA A 228 12.11 6.85 6.12
CA ALA A 228 11.23 8.03 6.14
C ALA A 228 10.55 8.19 7.50
N PHE A 229 10.12 7.08 8.11
CA PHE A 229 9.60 7.11 9.48
C PHE A 229 10.67 7.46 10.51
N SER A 230 11.88 6.91 10.42
CA SER A 230 12.99 7.22 11.35
C SER A 230 13.30 8.72 11.40
N GLU A 231 13.35 9.38 10.24
CA GLU A 231 13.49 10.83 10.15
C GLU A 231 12.34 11.55 10.83
N ARG A 232 11.10 11.12 10.59
CA ARG A 232 9.92 11.69 11.24
C ARG A 232 9.89 11.47 12.75
N ALA A 233 10.25 10.27 13.20
CA ALA A 233 10.30 9.88 14.60
C ALA A 233 11.31 10.74 15.37
N SER A 234 12.45 11.07 14.76
CA SER A 234 13.45 11.98 15.32
C SER A 234 12.88 13.39 15.52
N VAL A 235 12.18 13.92 14.52
CA VAL A 235 11.53 15.26 14.60
C VAL A 235 10.46 15.30 15.68
N ASP A 236 9.65 14.25 15.80
CA ASP A 236 8.53 14.19 16.74
C ASP A 236 8.91 13.65 18.13
N GLY A 237 10.19 13.30 18.35
CA GLY A 237 10.69 12.82 19.64
C GLY A 237 10.16 11.45 20.06
N ILE A 238 9.90 10.56 19.10
CA ILE A 238 9.35 9.22 19.36
C ILE A 238 10.44 8.28 19.89
N THR A 239 10.20 7.69 21.06
CA THR A 239 11.12 6.76 21.73
C THR A 239 10.61 5.31 21.76
N ALA A 240 9.34 5.08 21.47
CA ALA A 240 8.75 3.76 21.34
C ALA A 240 7.62 3.78 20.30
N VAL A 241 7.58 2.79 19.41
CA VAL A 241 6.58 2.69 18.34
C VAL A 241 6.27 1.25 17.99
N ASP A 242 5.02 0.96 17.66
CA ASP A 242 4.62 -0.32 17.10
C ASP A 242 4.41 -0.24 15.60
N VAL A 243 4.96 -1.20 14.85
CA VAL A 243 4.65 -1.35 13.43
C VAL A 243 3.42 -2.24 13.28
N LEU A 244 2.37 -1.73 12.65
CA LEU A 244 1.17 -2.48 12.30
C LEU A 244 1.36 -3.05 10.88
N SER A 245 1.60 -4.35 10.79
CA SER A 245 2.03 -5.03 9.55
C SER A 245 1.20 -6.28 9.26
N LEU A 246 1.14 -6.67 7.98
CA LEU A 246 0.36 -7.80 7.51
C LEU A 246 0.97 -9.16 7.89
N GLY A 247 0.30 -9.93 8.75
CA GLY A 247 0.56 -11.36 8.97
C GLY A 247 2.05 -11.72 9.01
N VAL A 248 2.44 -12.68 8.17
CA VAL A 248 3.81 -13.22 8.08
C VAL A 248 4.88 -12.18 7.69
N HIS A 249 4.49 -10.99 7.25
CA HIS A 249 5.43 -9.91 6.97
C HIS A 249 5.89 -9.16 8.25
N ALA A 250 5.17 -9.30 9.35
CA ALA A 250 5.37 -8.54 10.59
C ALA A 250 6.82 -8.58 11.11
N ARG A 251 7.45 -9.76 11.16
CA ARG A 251 8.83 -9.87 11.65
C ARG A 251 9.82 -9.06 10.82
N ARG A 252 9.73 -9.14 9.48
CA ARG A 252 10.64 -8.42 8.58
C ARG A 252 10.44 -6.92 8.72
N SER A 253 9.19 -6.45 8.74
CA SER A 253 8.87 -5.03 8.98
C SER A 253 9.47 -4.55 10.30
N ARG A 254 9.20 -5.25 11.42
CA ARG A 254 9.75 -4.87 12.72
C ARG A 254 11.27 -4.69 12.67
N ARG A 255 11.98 -5.69 12.12
CA ARG A 255 13.43 -5.67 12.03
C ARG A 255 13.92 -4.48 11.21
N THR A 256 13.34 -4.23 10.04
CA THR A 256 13.74 -3.12 9.19
C THR A 256 13.53 -1.77 9.86
N TYR A 257 12.44 -1.60 10.62
CA TYR A 257 12.21 -0.40 11.43
C TYR A 257 13.18 -0.29 12.60
N GLN A 258 13.53 -1.40 13.26
CA GLN A 258 14.57 -1.42 14.30
C GLN A 258 15.92 -0.97 13.74
N GLU A 259 16.31 -1.50 12.57
CA GLU A 259 17.56 -1.12 11.90
C GLU A 259 17.56 0.36 11.50
N ALA A 260 16.45 0.87 10.95
CA ALA A 260 16.33 2.27 10.52
C ALA A 260 16.29 3.28 11.67
N CYS A 261 15.63 2.94 12.80
CA CYS A 261 15.51 3.83 13.96
C CYS A 261 16.71 3.75 14.90
N GLY A 262 17.56 2.72 14.76
CA GLY A 262 18.70 2.49 15.65
C GLY A 262 18.29 2.17 17.08
N THR A 263 19.17 2.47 18.04
CA THR A 263 18.97 2.14 19.46
C THR A 263 18.14 3.16 20.24
N GLY A 264 17.81 4.32 19.63
CA GLY A 264 17.06 5.40 20.27
C GLY A 264 15.55 5.16 20.34
N VAL A 265 15.03 4.21 19.56
CA VAL A 265 13.58 3.93 19.48
C VAL A 265 13.33 2.44 19.74
N VAL A 266 12.47 2.15 20.71
CA VAL A 266 11.98 0.79 20.96
C VAL A 266 10.91 0.46 19.94
N VAL A 267 11.25 -0.38 18.97
CA VAL A 267 10.32 -0.81 17.92
C VAL A 267 9.67 -2.16 18.26
N GLY A 268 8.36 -2.11 18.46
CA GLY A 268 7.48 -3.26 18.56
C GLY A 268 6.78 -3.56 17.24
N VAL A 269 5.90 -4.55 17.26
CA VAL A 269 5.08 -4.92 16.11
C VAL A 269 3.77 -5.54 16.54
N VAL A 270 2.71 -5.26 15.80
CA VAL A 270 1.42 -5.93 15.92
C VAL A 270 1.06 -6.50 14.56
N SER A 271 0.96 -7.82 14.49
CA SER A 271 0.60 -8.54 13.26
C SER A 271 -0.91 -8.48 13.05
N LEU A 272 -1.33 -7.93 11.91
CA LEU A 272 -2.71 -8.03 11.44
C LEU A 272 -2.97 -9.42 10.86
N PRO A 273 -4.18 -9.99 11.05
CA PRO A 273 -4.53 -11.25 10.42
C PRO A 273 -4.54 -11.10 8.89
N ASP A 274 -3.86 -12.00 8.19
CA ASP A 274 -3.85 -12.07 6.72
C ASP A 274 -4.72 -13.26 6.26
N PRO A 275 -5.89 -13.03 5.64
CA PRO A 275 -6.73 -14.10 5.12
C PRO A 275 -6.04 -15.02 4.10
N ALA A 276 -4.98 -14.56 3.43
CA ALA A 276 -4.22 -15.37 2.49
C ALA A 276 -3.18 -16.28 3.19
N THR A 277 -2.79 -15.96 4.42
CA THR A 277 -1.91 -16.78 5.26
C THR A 277 -2.52 -16.95 6.65
N PRO A 278 -3.65 -17.68 6.79
CA PRO A 278 -4.19 -18.01 8.10
C PRO A 278 -3.19 -18.86 8.88
N ALA A 279 -3.16 -18.71 10.21
CA ALA A 279 -2.27 -19.50 11.07
C ALA A 279 -2.44 -21.00 10.81
N ASP A 280 -3.69 -21.44 10.72
CA ASP A 280 -4.05 -22.81 10.39
C ASP A 280 -4.37 -22.92 8.90
N GLY A 281 -3.45 -23.49 8.13
CA GLY A 281 -3.72 -23.86 6.74
C GLY A 281 -3.22 -22.89 5.67
N TRP A 282 -2.30 -21.97 5.99
CA TRP A 282 -1.59 -21.18 4.96
C TRP A 282 -0.99 -22.05 3.84
N TRP A 283 -0.56 -23.28 4.16
CA TRP A 283 0.00 -24.25 3.21
C TRP A 283 -1.04 -24.87 2.27
N ARG A 284 -2.34 -24.63 2.47
CA ARG A 284 -3.41 -25.14 1.60
C ARG A 284 -3.61 -24.28 0.35
N SER A 285 -3.02 -23.08 0.30
CA SER A 285 -3.12 -22.15 -0.82
C SER A 285 -1.75 -21.89 -1.44
N PRO A 286 -1.61 -21.94 -2.78
CA PRO A 286 -0.36 -21.56 -3.45
C PRO A 286 0.11 -20.14 -3.07
N LEU A 287 -0.83 -19.20 -2.92
CA LEU A 287 -0.52 -17.84 -2.50
C LEU A 287 0.05 -17.81 -1.08
N GLY A 288 -0.53 -18.59 -0.16
CA GLY A 288 -0.07 -18.67 1.22
C GLY A 288 1.34 -19.26 1.33
N ILE A 289 1.62 -20.32 0.57
CA ILE A 289 2.97 -20.92 0.47
C ILE A 289 3.98 -19.89 -0.05
N VAL A 290 3.67 -19.21 -1.16
CA VAL A 290 4.57 -18.22 -1.77
C VAL A 290 4.85 -17.05 -0.82
N ARG A 291 3.83 -16.54 -0.11
CA ARG A 291 3.99 -15.45 0.87
C ARG A 291 4.89 -15.88 2.03
N VAL A 292 4.65 -17.04 2.63
CA VAL A 292 5.49 -17.56 3.72
C VAL A 292 6.93 -17.76 3.27
N LEU A 293 7.15 -18.45 2.14
CA LEU A 293 8.50 -18.69 1.63
C LEU A 293 9.24 -17.39 1.33
N LYS A 294 8.57 -16.41 0.71
CA LYS A 294 9.15 -15.10 0.46
C LYS A 294 9.66 -14.44 1.74
N GLU A 295 8.89 -14.49 2.82
CA GLU A 295 9.30 -13.90 4.09
C GLU A 295 10.41 -14.70 4.78
N VAL A 296 10.41 -16.04 4.68
CA VAL A 296 11.52 -16.88 5.17
C VAL A 296 12.83 -16.55 4.45
N PHE A 297 12.83 -16.50 3.12
CA PHE A 297 14.01 -16.15 2.32
C PHE A 297 14.43 -14.68 2.46
N GLY A 298 13.53 -13.82 2.94
CA GLY A 298 13.81 -12.43 3.24
C GLY A 298 14.53 -12.21 4.59
N LEU A 299 14.67 -13.25 5.42
CA LEU A 299 15.42 -13.20 6.67
C LEU A 299 16.90 -13.56 6.44
N PRO A 300 17.84 -13.02 7.25
CA PRO A 300 19.20 -13.52 7.21
C PRO A 300 19.27 -14.97 7.72
N ALA A 301 20.30 -15.69 7.28
CA ALA A 301 20.48 -17.11 7.57
C ALA A 301 20.43 -17.45 9.07
N SER A 302 20.97 -16.58 9.95
CA SER A 302 20.93 -16.77 11.40
C SER A 302 19.51 -16.82 11.98
N GLU A 303 18.58 -16.04 11.41
CA GLU A 303 17.19 -16.06 11.82
C GLU A 303 16.39 -17.18 11.20
N VAL A 304 16.75 -17.64 10.00
CA VAL A 304 16.16 -18.85 9.41
C VAL A 304 16.48 -20.07 10.27
N LEU A 305 17.72 -20.17 10.76
CA LEU A 305 18.13 -21.22 11.69
C LEU A 305 17.40 -21.08 13.03
N HIS A 306 17.30 -19.88 13.60
CA HIS A 306 16.51 -19.67 14.82
C HIS A 306 15.01 -19.96 14.62
N ALA A 307 14.42 -19.65 13.46
CA ALA A 307 13.05 -20.02 13.14
C ALA A 307 12.85 -21.54 13.13
N ALA A 308 13.89 -22.28 12.72
CA ALA A 308 13.90 -23.74 12.71
C ALA A 308 14.22 -24.35 14.10
N GLU A 309 14.97 -23.65 14.96
CA GLU A 309 15.43 -24.13 16.27
C GLU A 309 14.53 -23.75 17.45
N VAL A 310 13.98 -22.53 17.44
CA VAL A 310 13.13 -21.98 18.52
C VAL A 310 11.64 -22.24 18.25
N GLY A 311 11.32 -22.82 17.10
CA GLY A 311 10.01 -23.36 16.76
C GLY A 311 9.78 -24.67 17.48
#